data_AF-A0A7J8LL09-F1
#
_entry.id   AF-A0A7J8LL09-F1
#
_cell.length_a   1.000
_cell.length_b   1.000
_cell.length_c   1.000
_cell.angle_alpha   90.00
_cell.angle_beta   90.00
_cell.angle_gamma   90.00
#
_symmetry.space_group_name_H-M   'P 1'
#
loop_
_entity.id
_entity.type
_entity.pdbx_description
1 polymer ?
#
loop_
_entity_poly.entity_id
_entity_poly.type
_entity_poly.pdbx_seq_one_letter_code
_entity_poly.pdbx_strand_id
1 'polypeptide(L)'
;MDVLRAASAIGPLPCIPTTATRNKTQFPKSIFHNLNLKLPALTRNGLKSRLFMTLSSTPSSTMESIEPPMPELEADGREKERFDWYSQWYPVMPVCDLDKRVPHGKKVLGLDLVVWWDKNENEWKVFDDTCPHRLAPLSEGRIDQWGRLQCVYHGWCFNGNGDCKIIPQAPLDGPPVHTFKKACVAVYPSVVQHDIVWVWPNADPQYKDIKKEKKPPYIPELDDPSFSRPMGNRDLPFGYEFLIENLMDFAHLPYAHYGIMPAPTSKVKVDREGGRPLDMKVKKLDINGFVEQEWGNSNFIAPCIFHAFSDVEVDEENQRVMFIFMCVPVSPGNSRLIWIFPRNFGVWIDQIVPRWMFHIGVNLVLDSDLYLLHVEEPKIMEIGATNWQKACFLPTKSDATVVGFRRWFNKYAGGEIDWKGKYSGALPPSPPREQLMDRYWSHVVNCKSCNSAYEGLKALEVMLQIMSVVLIGIIAVTKQKIMSMVAKTTMVSMAIICFAASKWLAHFIYKNFHYHGYNHAFR
;
A
#
# COMPACT_ATOMS: atom_id res chain seq x y z
N MET A 1 -1.07 -4.16 -56.06
CA MET A 1 0.30 -4.61 -56.36
C MET A 1 1.18 -4.11 -55.23
N ASP A 2 1.58 -4.84 -54.20
CA ASP A 2 1.37 -6.22 -53.78
C ASP A 2 1.33 -6.23 -52.24
N VAL A 3 0.22 -6.66 -51.67
CA VAL A 3 0.06 -7.03 -50.26
C VAL A 3 -0.95 -8.18 -50.28
N LEU A 4 -0.49 -9.41 -50.03
CA LEU A 4 -1.24 -10.61 -49.58
C LEU A 4 -0.48 -11.89 -49.97
N ARG A 5 0.12 -12.58 -48.99
CA ARG A 5 0.24 -14.05 -48.84
C ARG A 5 1.40 -14.41 -47.91
N ALA A 6 1.08 -15.02 -46.76
CA ALA A 6 1.61 -16.33 -46.34
C ALA A 6 1.19 -16.61 -44.89
N ALA A 7 0.12 -17.40 -44.75
CA ALA A 7 -0.20 -18.18 -43.58
C ALA A 7 -0.16 -19.65 -44.02
N SER A 8 0.72 -20.46 -43.42
CA SER A 8 0.59 -21.92 -43.22
C SER A 8 1.96 -22.57 -42.97
N ALA A 9 2.18 -23.06 -41.74
CA ALA A 9 3.08 -24.20 -41.45
C ALA A 9 2.93 -24.60 -39.97
N ILE A 10 1.94 -25.46 -39.68
CA ILE A 10 1.89 -26.24 -38.44
C ILE A 10 2.17 -27.69 -38.86
N GLY A 11 3.29 -28.25 -38.39
CA GLY A 11 3.64 -29.65 -38.57
C GLY A 11 2.98 -30.55 -37.50
N PRO A 12 2.80 -31.85 -37.77
CA PRO A 12 2.11 -32.77 -36.85
C PRO A 12 3.05 -33.29 -35.76
N LEU A 13 2.57 -33.36 -34.52
CA LEU A 13 3.22 -34.05 -33.39
C LEU A 13 2.48 -35.37 -33.07
N PRO A 14 3.15 -36.37 -32.47
CA PRO A 14 2.82 -37.78 -32.62
C PRO A 14 1.83 -38.32 -31.58
N CYS A 15 1.04 -39.32 -32.01
CA CYS A 15 0.19 -40.17 -31.18
C CYS A 15 1.01 -41.05 -30.21
N ILE A 16 0.56 -41.14 -28.95
CA ILE A 16 0.99 -42.15 -27.97
C ILE A 16 -0.26 -42.85 -27.41
N PRO A 17 -0.21 -44.17 -27.14
CA PRO A 17 -1.39 -45.03 -27.11
C PRO A 17 -2.15 -45.01 -25.78
N THR A 18 -3.48 -45.18 -25.90
CA THR A 18 -4.42 -45.50 -24.83
C THR A 18 -4.28 -46.94 -24.35
N THR A 19 -3.91 -47.14 -23.08
CA THR A 19 -4.27 -48.34 -22.31
C THR A 19 -4.82 -47.92 -20.96
N ALA A 20 -6.09 -48.25 -20.73
CA ALA A 20 -6.83 -48.00 -19.52
C ALA A 20 -6.53 -49.07 -18.46
N THR A 21 -6.16 -48.65 -17.25
CA THR A 21 -6.26 -49.46 -16.04
C THR A 21 -7.10 -48.71 -15.01
N ARG A 22 -8.25 -49.32 -14.69
CA ARG A 22 -9.32 -48.82 -13.85
C ARG A 22 -8.96 -49.05 -12.37
N ASN A 23 -8.35 -48.07 -11.71
CA ASN A 23 -8.24 -48.06 -10.25
C ASN A 23 -9.30 -47.12 -9.65
N LYS A 24 -10.20 -47.70 -8.85
CA LYS A 24 -11.17 -46.98 -8.03
C LYS A 24 -10.42 -46.25 -6.91
N THR A 25 -10.30 -44.94 -7.01
CA THR A 25 -9.91 -44.09 -5.87
C THR A 25 -11.09 -43.20 -5.48
N GLN A 26 -11.41 -43.25 -4.19
CA GLN A 26 -12.46 -42.49 -3.54
C GLN A 26 -12.22 -40.98 -3.72
N PHE A 27 -13.26 -40.25 -4.11
CA PHE A 27 -13.27 -38.78 -4.13
C PHE A 27 -13.11 -38.23 -2.70
N PRO A 28 -12.11 -37.38 -2.42
CA PRO A 28 -12.15 -36.55 -1.23
C PRO A 28 -13.21 -35.46 -1.42
N LYS A 29 -14.09 -35.34 -0.43
CA LYS A 29 -15.14 -34.33 -0.38
C LYS A 29 -14.56 -32.91 -0.33
N SER A 30 -14.97 -32.07 -1.28
CA SER A 30 -15.20 -30.63 -1.18
C SER A 30 -14.20 -29.77 -0.37
N ILE A 31 -13.31 -29.06 -1.08
CA ILE A 31 -12.44 -27.98 -0.55
C ILE A 31 -13.14 -26.60 -0.63
N PHE A 32 -14.47 -26.54 -0.79
CA PHE A 32 -15.22 -25.28 -0.89
C PHE A 32 -15.61 -24.65 0.47
N HIS A 33 -15.06 -25.13 1.59
CA HIS A 33 -15.50 -24.67 2.92
C HIS A 33 -14.78 -23.43 3.49
N ASN A 34 -13.68 -22.95 2.88
CA ASN A 34 -12.85 -21.87 3.45
C ASN A 34 -12.97 -20.48 2.78
N LEU A 35 -13.96 -20.26 1.90
CA LEU A 35 -14.30 -18.94 1.37
C LEU A 35 -15.78 -18.65 1.64
N ASN A 36 -16.10 -18.36 2.90
CA ASN A 36 -17.46 -18.04 3.33
C ASN A 36 -17.70 -16.52 3.23
N LEU A 37 -17.95 -16.01 2.01
CA LEU A 37 -18.63 -14.73 1.84
C LEU A 37 -20.12 -14.92 2.13
N LYS A 38 -20.53 -14.73 3.38
CA LYS A 38 -21.96 -14.65 3.73
C LYS A 38 -22.46 -13.21 3.53
N LEU A 39 -23.44 -13.06 2.63
CA LEU A 39 -24.29 -11.88 2.51
C LEU A 39 -25.10 -11.71 3.82
N PRO A 40 -25.28 -10.49 4.38
CA PRO A 40 -26.07 -10.33 5.59
C PRO A 40 -27.57 -10.43 5.27
N ALA A 41 -28.26 -11.34 5.97
CA ALA A 41 -29.71 -11.35 6.07
C ALA A 41 -30.17 -10.34 7.13
N LEU A 42 -31.19 -9.53 6.80
CA LEU A 42 -31.88 -8.65 7.75
C LEU A 42 -32.62 -9.48 8.81
N THR A 43 -32.29 -9.30 10.09
CA THR A 43 -33.21 -9.65 11.20
C THR A 43 -33.15 -8.66 12.37
N ARG A 44 -34.13 -7.76 12.36
CA ARG A 44 -35.05 -7.31 13.43
C ARG A 44 -34.56 -7.33 14.90
N ASN A 45 -34.46 -6.11 15.44
CA ASN A 45 -34.21 -5.75 16.84
C ASN A 45 -35.11 -6.47 17.85
N GLY A 46 -34.51 -6.91 18.96
CA GLY A 46 -35.17 -7.26 20.22
C GLY A 46 -34.37 -6.70 21.39
N LEU A 47 -34.82 -5.57 21.93
CA LEU A 47 -34.26 -4.88 23.09
C LEU A 47 -34.59 -5.69 24.37
N LYS A 48 -33.57 -6.09 25.16
CA LYS A 48 -33.76 -6.39 26.59
C LYS A 48 -32.56 -5.91 27.41
N SER A 49 -32.79 -4.77 28.06
CA SER A 49 -32.00 -4.25 29.17
C SER A 49 -31.95 -5.26 30.31
N ARG A 50 -30.77 -5.48 30.87
CA ARG A 50 -30.60 -5.90 32.27
C ARG A 50 -29.45 -5.12 32.90
N LEU A 51 -29.81 -4.16 33.75
CA LEU A 51 -28.99 -3.67 34.86
C LEU A 51 -28.49 -4.87 35.67
N PHE A 52 -27.19 -4.89 36.00
CA PHE A 52 -26.73 -5.54 37.22
C PHE A 52 -25.70 -4.69 37.93
N MET A 53 -25.93 -4.58 39.25
CA MET A 53 -25.25 -3.73 40.20
C MET A 53 -23.84 -4.22 40.52
N THR A 54 -23.03 -3.23 40.88
CA THR A 54 -21.76 -3.27 41.61
C THR A 54 -21.77 -4.22 42.79
N LEU A 55 -20.73 -5.06 42.88
CA LEU A 55 -20.22 -5.62 44.13
C LEU A 55 -18.70 -5.53 44.10
N SER A 56 -18.16 -4.70 44.99
CA SER A 56 -16.74 -4.63 45.31
C SER A 56 -16.28 -5.94 45.91
N SER A 57 -15.19 -6.48 45.38
CA SER A 57 -14.31 -7.40 46.11
C SER A 57 -12.87 -7.08 45.77
N THR A 58 -12.14 -6.66 46.81
CA THR A 58 -10.69 -6.44 46.80
C THR A 58 -9.98 -7.79 46.91
N PRO A 59 -9.06 -8.12 46.00
CA PRO A 59 -8.04 -9.12 46.28
C PRO A 59 -6.77 -8.41 46.74
N SER A 60 -6.36 -8.74 47.96
CA SER A 60 -4.99 -8.55 48.44
C SER A 60 -4.07 -9.38 47.54
N SER A 61 -3.18 -8.72 46.81
CA SER A 61 -2.04 -9.36 46.17
C SER A 61 -0.79 -8.55 46.47
N THR A 62 0.19 -9.26 47.00
CA THR A 62 1.54 -8.83 47.35
C THR A 62 2.14 -8.03 46.20
N MET A 63 2.42 -6.75 46.47
CA MET A 63 3.28 -5.91 45.63
C MET A 63 4.69 -6.49 45.65
N GLU A 64 5.05 -7.21 44.60
CA GLU A 64 6.43 -7.40 44.24
C GLU A 64 6.91 -6.06 43.64
N SER A 65 7.88 -5.46 44.32
CA SER A 65 8.43 -4.14 44.00
C SER A 65 8.91 -4.08 42.55
N ILE A 66 8.28 -3.22 41.76
CA ILE A 66 8.77 -2.78 40.46
C ILE A 66 10.13 -2.12 40.69
N GLU A 67 11.19 -2.72 40.15
CA GLU A 67 12.51 -2.07 40.10
C GLU A 67 12.39 -0.71 39.39
N PRO A 68 13.03 0.35 39.91
CA PRO A 68 12.99 1.67 39.29
C PRO A 68 13.56 1.61 37.86
N PRO A 69 13.16 2.54 36.96
CA PRO A 69 13.68 2.59 35.61
C PRO A 69 15.21 2.69 35.67
N MET A 70 15.90 1.82 34.92
CA MET A 70 17.36 1.84 34.84
C MET A 70 17.86 3.26 34.55
N PRO A 71 18.96 3.70 35.18
CA PRO A 71 19.49 5.04 34.96
C PRO A 71 19.86 5.23 33.49
N GLU A 72 19.53 6.41 32.96
CA GLU A 72 20.06 6.94 31.71
C GLU A 72 21.57 6.71 31.69
N LEU A 73 22.02 5.81 30.82
CA LEU A 73 23.44 5.60 30.56
C LEU A 73 24.00 6.92 30.04
N GLU A 74 24.84 7.54 30.87
CA GLU A 74 25.53 8.77 30.54
C GLU A 74 26.25 8.68 29.20
N ALA A 75 26.19 9.80 28.48
CA ALA A 75 26.75 9.97 27.16
C ALA A 75 28.28 9.77 27.18
N ASP A 76 28.71 8.60 26.71
CA ASP A 76 30.10 8.39 26.29
C ASP A 76 30.42 9.34 25.12
N GLY A 77 31.50 10.10 25.27
CA GLY A 77 31.98 11.17 24.37
C GLY A 77 32.54 10.69 23.02
N ARG A 78 32.01 9.60 22.47
CA ARG A 78 32.16 9.26 21.05
C ARG A 78 31.15 10.10 20.26
N GLU A 79 31.54 10.64 19.11
CA GLU A 79 30.59 11.27 18.17
C GLU A 79 29.35 10.38 18.07
N LYS A 80 28.19 10.87 18.52
CA LYS A 80 26.96 10.08 18.49
C LYS A 80 26.69 9.76 17.03
N GLU A 81 26.77 8.48 16.67
CA GLU A 81 26.32 7.99 15.36
C GLU A 81 24.93 8.59 15.09
N ARG A 82 24.84 9.44 14.07
CA ARG A 82 23.61 10.13 13.70
C ARG A 82 23.12 9.59 12.37
N PHE A 83 21.84 9.27 12.31
CA PHE A 83 21.18 8.85 11.09
C PHE A 83 21.03 10.03 10.13
N ASP A 84 21.62 9.90 8.95
CA ASP A 84 21.44 10.86 7.86
C ASP A 84 20.29 10.38 6.95
N TRP A 85 19.15 11.07 7.04
CA TRP A 85 17.96 10.84 6.22
C TRP A 85 18.21 11.01 4.72
N TYR A 86 19.21 11.79 4.31
CA TYR A 86 19.50 12.05 2.90
C TYR A 86 20.58 11.13 2.32
N SER A 87 21.15 10.25 3.15
CA SER A 87 22.12 9.24 2.75
C SER A 87 21.55 7.81 2.79
N GLN A 88 20.29 7.65 2.40
CA GLN A 88 19.56 6.37 2.38
C GLN A 88 18.75 6.19 1.09
N TRP A 89 18.39 4.95 0.79
CA TRP A 89 17.46 4.62 -0.29
C TRP A 89 16.02 4.58 0.23
N TYR A 90 15.11 5.20 -0.52
CA TYR A 90 13.67 5.19 -0.24
C TYR A 90 12.88 4.59 -1.40
N PRO A 91 11.88 3.74 -1.13
CA PRO A 91 11.02 3.22 -2.16
C PRO A 91 10.01 4.31 -2.54
N VAL A 92 9.81 4.50 -3.84
CA VAL A 92 8.93 5.54 -4.38
C VAL A 92 7.57 4.95 -4.70
N MET A 93 7.55 3.92 -5.58
CA MET A 93 6.35 3.24 -6.08
C MET A 93 6.68 1.85 -6.66
N PRO A 94 5.75 0.89 -6.58
CA PRO A 94 5.79 -0.32 -7.38
C PRO A 94 5.76 -0.03 -8.89
N VAL A 95 6.64 -0.67 -9.66
CA VAL A 95 6.72 -0.51 -11.13
C VAL A 95 5.41 -0.91 -11.81
N CYS A 96 4.71 -1.91 -11.27
CA CYS A 96 3.43 -2.37 -11.79
C CYS A 96 2.29 -1.33 -11.67
N ASP A 97 2.49 -0.30 -10.85
CA ASP A 97 1.55 0.82 -10.67
C ASP A 97 1.94 2.07 -11.45
N LEU A 98 3.07 2.04 -12.17
CA LEU A 98 3.53 3.12 -13.02
C LEU A 98 3.20 2.82 -14.50
N ASP A 99 2.67 3.81 -15.19
CA ASP A 99 2.42 3.76 -16.64
C ASP A 99 3.54 4.46 -17.39
N LYS A 100 4.28 3.70 -18.20
CA LYS A 100 5.43 4.18 -19.01
C LYS A 100 5.06 5.29 -20.02
N ARG A 101 3.78 5.57 -20.23
CA ARG A 101 3.30 6.57 -21.20
C ARG A 101 3.22 7.98 -20.60
N VAL A 102 3.15 8.10 -19.28
CA VAL A 102 2.93 9.36 -18.59
C VAL A 102 3.93 9.53 -17.44
N PRO A 103 4.34 10.76 -17.11
CA PRO A 103 5.07 11.03 -15.89
C PRO A 103 4.16 10.91 -14.66
N HIS A 104 4.73 10.60 -13.48
CA HIS A 104 4.00 10.36 -12.24
C HIS A 104 4.57 11.24 -11.12
N GLY A 105 3.74 12.12 -10.55
CA GLY A 105 4.10 12.94 -9.40
C GLY A 105 4.08 12.11 -8.12
N LYS A 106 5.17 12.18 -7.34
CA LYS A 106 5.35 11.48 -6.07
C LYS A 106 6.08 12.38 -5.09
N LYS A 107 5.91 12.09 -3.81
CA LYS A 107 6.63 12.79 -2.73
C LYS A 107 7.31 11.77 -1.82
N VAL A 108 8.54 12.06 -1.43
CA VAL A 108 9.39 11.29 -0.51
C VAL A 108 10.25 12.27 0.28
N LEU A 109 10.27 12.19 1.61
CA LEU A 109 10.97 13.13 2.49
C LEU A 109 10.63 14.60 2.22
N GLY A 110 9.38 14.88 1.86
CA GLY A 110 8.94 16.22 1.49
C GLY A 110 9.39 16.68 0.11
N LEU A 111 10.29 15.95 -0.57
CA LEU A 111 10.75 16.27 -1.93
C LEU A 111 9.66 15.95 -2.94
N ASP A 112 9.37 16.90 -3.82
CA ASP A 112 8.44 16.73 -4.93
C ASP A 112 9.20 16.09 -6.10
N LEU A 113 8.80 14.88 -6.50
CA LEU A 113 9.52 14.02 -7.44
C LEU A 113 8.63 13.66 -8.62
N VAL A 114 9.20 13.68 -9.83
CA VAL A 114 8.57 13.12 -11.02
C VAL A 114 9.25 11.81 -11.40
N VAL A 115 8.50 10.72 -11.36
CA VAL A 115 8.92 9.41 -11.87
C VAL A 115 8.43 9.26 -13.30
N TRP A 116 9.34 9.08 -14.25
CA TRP A 116 8.99 9.00 -15.67
C TRP A 116 9.84 7.99 -16.41
N TRP A 117 9.32 7.49 -17.53
CA TRP A 117 9.98 6.48 -18.33
C TRP A 117 10.79 7.13 -19.45
N ASP A 118 12.11 7.04 -19.39
CA ASP A 118 12.97 7.46 -20.50
C ASP A 118 12.99 6.36 -21.56
N LYS A 119 12.34 6.62 -22.71
CA LYS A 119 12.28 5.67 -23.82
C LYS A 119 13.64 5.47 -24.49
N ASN A 120 14.54 6.45 -24.41
CA ASN A 120 15.84 6.39 -25.05
C ASN A 120 16.81 5.51 -24.25
N GLU A 121 16.72 5.56 -22.92
CA GLU A 121 17.55 4.75 -22.03
C GLU A 121 16.85 3.45 -21.57
N ASN A 122 15.55 3.30 -21.84
CA ASN A 122 14.74 2.16 -21.41
C ASN A 122 14.78 1.98 -19.87
N GLU A 123 14.71 3.09 -19.14
CA GLU A 123 14.83 3.15 -17.68
C GLU A 123 13.83 4.13 -17.05
N TRP A 124 13.44 3.84 -15.81
CA TRP A 124 12.74 4.80 -14.96
C TRP A 124 13.72 5.84 -14.41
N LYS A 125 13.38 7.11 -14.58
CA LYS A 125 14.13 8.26 -14.06
C LYS A 125 13.31 9.00 -13.01
N VAL A 126 14.00 9.61 -12.05
CA VAL A 126 13.40 10.38 -10.97
C VAL A 126 14.03 11.78 -10.94
N PHE A 127 13.24 12.80 -11.26
CA PHE A 127 13.68 14.20 -11.25
C PHE A 127 12.96 14.98 -10.15
N ASP A 128 13.45 16.18 -9.86
CA ASP A 128 12.64 17.20 -9.19
C ASP A 128 11.37 17.47 -10.02
N ASP A 129 10.21 17.49 -9.37
CA ASP A 129 8.93 17.74 -10.02
C ASP A 129 8.67 19.23 -10.26
N THR A 130 9.71 19.94 -10.70
CA THR A 130 9.68 21.40 -10.80
C THR A 130 10.40 21.82 -12.07
N CYS A 131 9.66 22.37 -13.03
CA CYS A 131 10.28 22.92 -14.23
C CYS A 131 11.14 24.14 -13.89
N PRO A 132 12.43 24.19 -14.24
CA PRO A 132 13.32 25.31 -13.88
C PRO A 132 12.93 26.64 -14.53
N HIS A 133 12.03 26.63 -15.52
CA HIS A 133 11.55 27.84 -16.16
C HIS A 133 10.62 28.66 -15.26
N ARG A 134 9.52 28.05 -14.78
CA ARG A 134 8.47 28.72 -13.98
C ARG A 134 7.80 27.81 -12.94
N LEU A 135 8.53 26.79 -12.49
CA LEU A 135 8.16 25.91 -11.39
C LEU A 135 6.87 25.09 -11.63
N ALA A 136 6.45 24.93 -12.88
CA ALA A 136 5.33 24.06 -13.20
C ALA A 136 5.70 22.59 -12.92
N PRO A 137 4.77 21.78 -12.39
CA PRO A 137 5.01 20.36 -12.15
C PRO A 137 5.29 19.65 -13.47
N LEU A 138 6.38 18.89 -13.51
CA LEU A 138 6.76 18.10 -14.68
C LEU A 138 5.95 16.80 -14.77
N SER A 139 5.38 16.35 -13.66
CA SER A 139 4.43 15.24 -13.54
C SER A 139 3.10 15.49 -14.26
N GLU A 140 2.72 16.75 -14.44
CA GLU A 140 1.58 17.15 -15.30
C GLU A 140 1.97 17.25 -16.78
N GLY A 141 3.23 16.93 -17.09
CA GLY A 141 3.81 16.94 -18.42
C GLY A 141 3.44 15.72 -19.26
N ARG A 142 4.30 15.43 -20.23
CA ARG A 142 4.15 14.29 -21.15
C ARG A 142 5.50 13.81 -21.62
N ILE A 143 5.55 12.56 -22.09
CA ILE A 143 6.72 12.05 -22.82
C ILE A 143 6.52 12.39 -24.30
N ASP A 144 7.39 13.23 -24.85
CA ASP A 144 7.29 13.66 -26.24
C ASP A 144 7.60 12.52 -27.24
N GLN A 145 7.41 12.79 -28.53
CA GLN A 145 7.64 11.81 -29.59
C GLN A 145 9.11 11.37 -29.73
N TRP A 146 10.05 12.10 -29.11
CA TRP A 146 11.47 11.76 -29.05
C TRP A 146 11.88 11.14 -27.71
N GLY A 147 10.91 10.77 -26.87
CA GLY A 147 11.16 10.08 -25.61
C GLY A 147 11.68 10.98 -24.48
N ARG A 148 11.51 12.30 -24.57
CA ARG A 148 11.95 13.25 -23.54
C ARG A 148 10.80 13.66 -22.63
N LEU A 149 11.12 14.05 -21.40
CA LEU A 149 10.14 14.65 -20.50
C LEU A 149 9.84 16.07 -20.93
N GLN A 150 8.61 16.35 -21.34
CA GLN A 150 8.16 17.67 -21.78
C GLN A 150 7.26 18.32 -20.73
N CYS A 151 7.63 19.52 -20.30
CA CYS A 151 6.80 20.36 -19.44
C CYS A 151 5.53 20.79 -20.18
N VAL A 152 4.37 20.64 -19.54
CA VAL A 152 3.06 21.00 -20.12
C VAL A 152 2.91 22.50 -20.35
N TYR A 153 3.57 23.34 -19.55
CA TYR A 153 3.33 24.78 -19.58
C TYR A 153 3.92 25.45 -20.83
N HIS A 154 5.22 25.28 -21.10
CA HIS A 154 5.90 25.96 -22.20
C HIS A 154 6.63 25.01 -23.16
N GLY A 155 6.50 23.70 -22.98
CA GLY A 155 7.05 22.70 -23.89
C GLY A 155 8.57 22.51 -23.79
N TRP A 156 9.21 22.97 -22.71
CA TRP A 156 10.63 22.66 -22.45
C TRP A 156 10.81 21.16 -22.30
N CYS A 157 11.80 20.59 -22.99
CA CYS A 157 12.04 19.15 -23.00
C CYS A 157 13.38 18.79 -22.35
N PHE A 158 13.38 17.74 -21.51
CA PHE A 158 14.54 17.25 -20.76
C PHE A 158 14.86 15.79 -21.12
N ASN A 159 16.15 15.44 -21.26
CA ASN A 159 16.57 14.03 -21.41
C ASN A 159 16.69 13.35 -20.03
N GLY A 160 17.04 12.05 -20.01
CA GLY A 160 17.28 11.25 -18.81
C GLY A 160 18.37 11.76 -17.85
N ASN A 161 19.25 12.66 -18.30
CA ASN A 161 20.26 13.33 -17.49
C ASN A 161 19.80 14.68 -16.93
N GLY A 162 18.54 15.08 -17.19
CA GLY A 162 17.99 16.36 -16.76
C GLY A 162 18.43 17.56 -17.61
N ASP A 163 19.21 17.35 -18.66
CA ASP A 163 19.62 18.41 -19.57
C ASP A 163 18.41 18.94 -20.35
N CYS A 164 18.24 20.26 -20.40
CA CYS A 164 17.30 20.85 -21.34
C CYS A 164 17.80 20.65 -22.77
N LYS A 165 16.98 19.98 -23.59
CA LYS A 165 17.28 19.72 -25.01
C LYS A 165 16.53 20.64 -25.95
N ILE A 166 15.34 21.10 -25.56
CA ILE A 166 14.54 22.01 -26.37
C ILE A 166 13.89 23.06 -25.49
N ILE A 167 14.02 24.31 -25.93
CA ILE A 167 13.24 25.46 -25.49
C ILE A 167 12.52 25.97 -26.74
N PRO A 168 11.23 25.64 -26.96
CA PRO A 168 10.58 25.92 -28.24
C PRO A 168 10.55 27.42 -28.60
N GLN A 169 10.61 28.29 -27.59
CA GLN A 169 10.56 29.75 -27.75
C GLN A 169 11.95 30.38 -27.95
N ALA A 170 13.04 29.60 -27.88
CA ALA A 170 14.38 30.12 -28.15
C ALA A 170 14.60 30.21 -29.67
N PRO A 171 15.06 31.36 -30.21
CA PRO A 171 15.41 31.47 -31.62
C PRO A 171 16.51 30.48 -32.00
N LEU A 172 16.40 29.86 -33.18
CA LEU A 172 17.41 28.92 -33.70
C LEU A 172 18.79 29.59 -33.85
N ASP A 173 18.78 30.86 -34.24
CA ASP A 173 19.99 31.66 -34.52
C ASP A 173 20.48 32.42 -33.27
N GLY A 174 19.82 32.19 -32.12
CA GLY A 174 20.14 32.84 -30.86
C GLY A 174 21.20 32.09 -30.04
N PRO A 175 21.58 32.63 -28.87
CA PRO A 175 22.44 31.91 -27.93
C PRO A 175 21.81 30.56 -27.54
N PRO A 176 22.60 29.49 -27.35
CA PRO A 176 22.09 28.16 -27.02
C PRO A 176 21.67 28.07 -25.54
N VAL A 177 20.65 28.83 -25.15
CA VAL A 177 20.20 28.99 -23.75
C VAL A 177 19.83 27.67 -23.06
N HIS A 178 19.48 26.63 -23.83
CA HIS A 178 19.19 25.29 -23.32
C HIS A 178 20.43 24.59 -22.73
N THR A 179 21.65 25.02 -23.06
CA THR A 179 22.89 24.44 -22.52
C THR A 179 23.30 25.04 -21.18
N PHE A 180 22.61 26.09 -20.70
CA PHE A 180 22.90 26.67 -19.40
C PHE A 180 22.48 25.73 -18.26
N LYS A 181 23.30 25.64 -17.22
CA LYS A 181 23.00 24.79 -16.05
C LYS A 181 21.67 25.15 -15.36
N LYS A 182 21.27 26.42 -15.39
CA LYS A 182 19.96 26.87 -14.89
C LYS A 182 18.77 26.37 -15.71
N ALA A 183 19.00 25.90 -16.94
CA ALA A 183 17.97 25.28 -17.75
C ALA A 183 17.80 23.79 -17.43
N CYS A 184 18.75 23.15 -16.75
CA CYS A 184 18.66 21.73 -16.39
C CYS A 184 17.72 21.51 -15.19
N VAL A 185 17.06 20.36 -15.15
CA VAL A 185 16.30 19.88 -13.99
C VAL A 185 17.20 18.98 -13.13
N ALA A 186 17.02 19.03 -11.81
CA ALA A 186 17.76 18.17 -10.90
C ALA A 186 17.35 16.70 -11.07
N VAL A 187 18.33 15.80 -11.09
CA VAL A 187 18.14 14.36 -11.24
C VAL A 187 18.56 13.65 -9.97
N TYR A 188 17.69 12.82 -9.44
CA TYR A 188 17.98 11.99 -8.28
C TYR A 188 18.52 10.63 -8.75
N PRO A 189 19.58 10.09 -8.10
CA PRO A 189 19.99 8.72 -8.35
C PRO A 189 18.82 7.77 -8.06
N SER A 190 18.48 6.94 -9.05
CA SER A 190 17.38 5.98 -8.96
C SER A 190 17.79 4.59 -9.45
N VAL A 191 17.11 3.57 -8.94
CA VAL A 191 17.28 2.19 -9.37
C VAL A 191 15.97 1.42 -9.23
N VAL A 192 15.73 0.45 -10.11
CA VAL A 192 14.66 -0.52 -9.92
C VAL A 192 15.24 -1.75 -9.22
N GLN A 193 14.71 -2.09 -8.05
CA GLN A 193 15.04 -3.30 -7.30
C GLN A 193 13.75 -3.88 -6.72
N HIS A 194 13.57 -5.20 -6.83
CA HIS A 194 12.35 -5.90 -6.38
C HIS A 194 11.05 -5.34 -6.97
N ASP A 195 11.08 -4.98 -8.26
CA ASP A 195 9.96 -4.35 -8.98
C ASP A 195 9.48 -3.02 -8.37
N ILE A 196 10.34 -2.33 -7.62
CA ILE A 196 10.07 -1.04 -7.00
C ILE A 196 11.08 -0.02 -7.52
N VAL A 197 10.61 1.19 -7.83
CA VAL A 197 11.48 2.33 -8.08
C VAL A 197 11.99 2.86 -6.75
N TRP A 198 13.30 2.89 -6.57
CA TRP A 198 13.98 3.46 -5.42
C TRP A 198 14.66 4.77 -5.79
N VAL A 199 14.72 5.70 -4.83
CA VAL A 199 15.38 7.00 -4.97
C VAL A 199 16.38 7.23 -3.84
N TRP A 200 17.53 7.79 -4.18
CA TRP A 200 18.43 8.44 -3.25
C TRP A 200 18.05 9.92 -3.19
N PRO A 201 17.58 10.45 -2.05
CA PRO A 201 16.93 11.76 -1.95
C PRO A 201 17.93 12.94 -2.00
N ASN A 202 19.08 12.77 -2.64
CA ASN A 202 20.09 13.82 -2.81
C ASN A 202 20.50 13.89 -4.29
N ALA A 203 20.21 15.04 -4.92
CA ALA A 203 20.49 15.30 -6.34
C ALA A 203 21.87 15.93 -6.58
N ASP A 204 22.71 16.06 -5.54
CA ASP A 204 24.09 16.52 -5.73
C ASP A 204 24.83 15.59 -6.72
N PRO A 205 25.50 16.14 -7.75
CA PRO A 205 26.24 15.35 -8.74
C PRO A 205 27.22 14.32 -8.17
N GLN A 206 27.76 14.53 -6.97
CA GLN A 206 28.67 13.57 -6.33
C GLN A 206 28.00 12.20 -6.08
N TYR A 207 26.68 12.16 -5.91
CA TYR A 207 25.92 10.92 -5.68
C TYR A 207 25.40 10.27 -6.96
N LYS A 208 25.72 10.79 -8.16
CA LYS A 208 25.23 10.23 -9.43
C LYS A 208 25.50 8.72 -9.55
N ASP A 209 26.63 8.27 -9.02
CA ASP A 209 27.07 6.88 -9.06
C ASP A 209 26.82 6.10 -7.76
N ILE A 210 26.09 6.66 -6.78
CA ILE A 210 25.88 6.06 -5.44
C ILE A 210 25.34 4.64 -5.49
N LYS A 211 24.56 4.29 -6.53
CA LYS A 211 24.06 2.93 -6.76
C LYS A 211 25.15 1.87 -6.98
N LYS A 212 26.41 2.26 -7.22
CA LYS A 212 27.57 1.35 -7.29
C LYS A 212 28.16 1.07 -5.92
N GLU A 213 28.04 2.01 -4.99
CA GLU A 213 28.62 1.94 -3.64
C GLU A 213 27.61 1.41 -2.61
N LYS A 214 26.35 1.88 -2.68
CA LYS A 214 25.28 1.52 -1.77
C LYS A 214 24.02 1.16 -2.56
N LYS A 215 23.49 -0.04 -2.32
CA LYS A 215 22.22 -0.53 -2.90
C LYS A 215 21.06 -0.33 -1.94
N PRO A 216 19.80 -0.29 -2.43
CA PRO A 216 18.64 -0.45 -1.57
C PRO A 216 18.71 -1.77 -0.79
N PRO A 217 18.10 -1.84 0.42
CA PRO A 217 18.09 -3.08 1.20
C PRO A 217 17.60 -4.28 0.39
N TYR A 218 18.29 -5.41 0.52
CA TYR A 218 18.03 -6.60 -0.27
C TYR A 218 17.30 -7.68 0.54
N ILE A 219 16.17 -8.18 0.04
CA ILE A 219 15.38 -9.25 0.64
C ILE A 219 15.35 -10.43 -0.36
N PRO A 220 16.06 -11.54 -0.08
CA PRO A 220 16.23 -12.64 -1.03
C PRO A 220 14.92 -13.27 -1.52
N GLU A 221 13.92 -13.40 -0.63
CA GLU A 221 12.61 -13.97 -0.99
C GLU A 221 11.85 -13.14 -2.03
N LEU A 222 12.25 -11.89 -2.25
CA LEU A 222 11.68 -11.07 -3.32
C LEU A 222 12.21 -11.39 -4.72
N ASP A 223 13.31 -12.15 -4.82
CA ASP A 223 13.86 -12.63 -6.09
C ASP A 223 13.70 -14.15 -6.27
N ASP A 224 13.19 -14.85 -5.27
CA ASP A 224 12.94 -16.29 -5.33
C ASP A 224 11.72 -16.59 -6.21
N PRO A 225 11.89 -17.32 -7.34
CA PRO A 225 10.78 -17.64 -8.24
C PRO A 225 9.75 -18.61 -7.65
N SER A 226 10.05 -19.27 -6.54
CA SER A 226 9.09 -20.09 -5.81
C SER A 226 8.05 -19.25 -5.05
N PHE A 227 8.33 -17.95 -4.83
CA PHE A 227 7.42 -17.04 -4.18
C PHE A 227 6.60 -16.23 -5.19
N SER A 228 5.29 -16.23 -4.99
CA SER A 228 4.44 -15.14 -5.46
C SER A 228 4.63 -13.90 -4.58
N ARG A 229 4.53 -12.70 -5.13
CA ARG A 229 4.82 -11.43 -4.42
C ARG A 229 3.73 -10.37 -4.67
N PRO A 230 2.48 -10.62 -4.25
CA PRO A 230 1.43 -9.61 -4.36
C PRO A 230 1.85 -8.34 -3.63
N MET A 231 1.79 -7.22 -4.34
CA MET A 231 2.18 -5.90 -3.83
C MET A 231 1.07 -4.88 -4.04
N GLY A 232 1.07 -3.84 -3.23
CA GLY A 232 0.23 -2.66 -3.40
C GLY A 232 0.80 -1.47 -2.65
N ASN A 233 0.16 -0.31 -2.80
CA ASN A 233 0.61 0.93 -2.19
C ASN A 233 -0.58 1.75 -1.69
N ARG A 234 -0.43 2.53 -0.63
CA ARG A 234 -1.45 3.47 -0.14
C ARG A 234 -0.79 4.66 0.56
N ASP A 235 -1.26 5.85 0.24
CA ASP A 235 -0.91 7.07 0.95
C ASP A 235 -1.83 7.21 2.17
N LEU A 236 -1.25 7.42 3.35
CA LEU A 236 -1.93 7.41 4.63
C LEU A 236 -1.82 8.80 5.28
N PRO A 237 -2.93 9.34 5.81
CA PRO A 237 -2.98 10.70 6.34
C PRO A 237 -2.48 10.77 7.78
N PHE A 238 -1.36 10.13 8.08
CA PHE A 238 -0.66 10.24 9.36
C PHE A 238 0.85 10.00 9.17
N GLY A 239 1.65 10.46 10.12
CA GLY A 239 3.11 10.42 10.10
C GLY A 239 3.71 9.03 9.95
N TYR A 240 4.94 9.00 9.42
CA TYR A 240 5.69 7.77 9.14
C TYR A 240 6.04 6.98 10.40
N GLU A 241 6.30 7.68 11.51
CA GLU A 241 6.62 7.09 12.81
C GLU A 241 5.42 6.33 13.38
N PHE A 242 4.20 6.85 13.22
CA PHE A 242 2.97 6.19 13.64
C PHE A 242 2.65 4.98 12.77
N LEU A 243 2.92 5.06 11.46
CA LEU A 243 2.79 3.93 10.56
C LEU A 243 3.71 2.77 10.97
N ILE A 244 4.98 3.05 11.24
CA ILE A 244 5.93 2.01 11.66
C ILE A 244 5.53 1.40 12.99
N GLU A 245 5.18 2.22 13.98
CA GLU A 245 4.76 1.74 15.30
C GLU A 245 3.53 0.85 15.23
N ASN A 246 2.52 1.27 14.47
CA ASN A 246 1.31 0.47 14.29
C ASN A 246 1.63 -0.91 13.68
N LEU A 247 2.52 -0.97 12.69
CA LEU A 247 2.91 -2.25 12.07
C LEU A 247 3.72 -3.16 13.01
N MET A 248 4.43 -2.58 13.98
CA MET A 248 5.26 -3.28 14.97
C MET A 248 4.49 -3.71 16.21
N ASP A 249 3.28 -3.21 16.42
CA ASP A 249 2.45 -3.52 17.57
C ASP A 249 1.56 -4.75 17.25
N PHE A 250 1.93 -5.93 17.72
CA PHE A 250 1.08 -7.12 17.53
C PHE A 250 -0.13 -7.16 18.48
N ALA A 251 -0.16 -6.34 19.53
CA ALA A 251 -1.23 -6.35 20.53
C ALA A 251 -2.52 -5.75 19.99
N HIS A 252 -2.46 -4.79 19.07
CA HIS A 252 -3.66 -4.17 18.50
C HIS A 252 -4.42 -5.09 17.53
N LEU A 253 -3.76 -6.08 16.92
CA LEU A 253 -4.33 -6.93 15.86
C LEU A 253 -5.68 -7.58 16.21
N PRO A 254 -5.86 -8.28 17.37
CA PRO A 254 -7.14 -8.88 17.73
C PRO A 254 -8.25 -7.85 17.98
N TYR A 255 -7.91 -6.59 18.29
CA TYR A 255 -8.86 -5.55 18.63
C TYR A 255 -9.22 -4.70 17.41
N ALA A 256 -8.24 -4.06 16.78
CA ALA A 256 -8.48 -3.15 15.66
C ALA A 256 -9.03 -3.90 14.44
N HIS A 257 -8.51 -5.09 14.17
CA HIS A 257 -8.91 -5.91 13.03
C HIS A 257 -9.95 -6.97 13.38
N TYR A 258 -10.67 -6.81 14.50
CA TYR A 258 -11.66 -7.78 14.94
C TYR A 258 -12.69 -8.10 13.85
N GLY A 259 -12.83 -9.39 13.51
CA GLY A 259 -13.72 -9.85 12.45
C GLY A 259 -13.25 -9.53 11.01
N ILE A 260 -12.05 -8.96 10.82
CA ILE A 260 -11.37 -8.83 9.52
C ILE A 260 -10.26 -9.86 9.41
N MET A 261 -9.36 -9.89 10.39
CA MET A 261 -8.23 -10.82 10.43
C MET A 261 -8.53 -11.96 11.40
N PRO A 262 -8.23 -13.22 11.04
CA PRO A 262 -8.32 -14.31 11.99
C PRO A 262 -7.27 -14.08 13.09
N ALA A 263 -7.74 -13.92 14.33
CA ALA A 263 -6.85 -13.92 15.48
C ALA A 263 -6.25 -15.34 15.63
N PRO A 264 -4.92 -15.47 15.76
CA PRO A 264 -4.29 -16.75 16.00
C PRO A 264 -4.88 -17.43 17.23
N THR A 265 -5.14 -18.72 17.11
CA THR A 265 -5.79 -19.50 18.17
C THR A 265 -4.85 -19.66 19.34
N SER A 266 -4.99 -18.80 20.35
CA SER A 266 -4.31 -18.96 21.63
C SER A 266 -5.02 -20.02 22.47
N LYS A 267 -4.24 -20.86 23.16
CA LYS A 267 -4.75 -21.74 24.23
C LYS A 267 -5.24 -20.94 25.43
N VAL A 268 -4.70 -19.74 25.60
CA VAL A 268 -5.09 -18.78 26.64
C VAL A 268 -5.95 -17.72 25.97
N LYS A 269 -7.27 -17.84 26.11
CA LYS A 269 -8.23 -16.79 25.71
C LYS A 269 -8.46 -15.90 26.92
N VAL A 270 -8.00 -14.65 26.84
CA VAL A 270 -8.22 -13.67 27.92
C VAL A 270 -9.57 -12.96 27.75
N ASP A 271 -9.95 -12.67 26.51
CA ASP A 271 -11.21 -11.99 26.17
C ASP A 271 -11.87 -12.53 24.89
N ARG A 272 -12.97 -11.88 24.46
CA ARG A 272 -13.73 -12.25 23.25
C ARG A 272 -12.94 -11.94 21.98
N GLU A 273 -12.19 -10.85 22.00
CA GLU A 273 -11.45 -10.29 20.87
C GLU A 273 -10.22 -11.14 20.51
N GLY A 274 -9.67 -11.88 21.48
CA GLY A 274 -8.54 -12.78 21.29
C GLY A 274 -7.23 -12.23 21.85
N GLY A 275 -7.31 -11.26 22.75
CA GLY A 275 -6.18 -10.74 23.49
C GLY A 275 -5.44 -11.82 24.27
N ARG A 276 -4.12 -11.67 24.34
CA ARG A 276 -3.21 -12.56 25.06
C ARG A 276 -1.93 -11.83 25.46
N PRO A 277 -1.23 -12.28 26.52
CA PRO A 277 0.13 -11.81 26.77
C PRO A 277 1.05 -12.10 25.58
N LEU A 278 1.85 -11.11 25.22
CA LEU A 278 2.91 -11.17 24.21
C LEU A 278 4.27 -10.99 24.91
N ASP A 279 5.25 -11.84 24.62
CA ASP A 279 6.60 -11.78 25.23
C ASP A 279 7.60 -11.21 24.22
N MET A 280 7.30 -10.02 23.68
CA MET A 280 8.10 -9.35 22.67
C MET A 280 9.41 -8.83 23.28
N LYS A 281 10.52 -8.99 22.54
CA LYS A 281 11.86 -8.58 22.98
C LYS A 281 12.70 -8.10 21.80
N VAL A 282 13.25 -6.90 21.95
CA VAL A 282 14.27 -6.36 21.03
C VAL A 282 15.62 -6.97 21.37
N LYS A 283 16.20 -7.75 20.44
CA LYS A 283 17.47 -8.45 20.66
C LYS A 283 18.69 -7.60 20.32
N LYS A 284 18.60 -6.86 19.22
CA LYS A 284 19.68 -6.05 18.67
C LYS A 284 19.11 -4.74 18.20
N LEU A 285 19.74 -3.62 18.55
CA LEU A 285 19.37 -2.29 18.11
C LEU A 285 20.63 -1.51 17.76
N ASP A 286 20.77 -1.10 16.50
CA ASP A 286 21.86 -0.27 15.99
C ASP A 286 21.33 0.79 15.00
N ILE A 287 22.20 1.61 14.42
CA ILE A 287 21.79 2.68 13.50
C ILE A 287 21.02 2.16 12.27
N ASN A 288 21.25 0.92 11.85
CA ASN A 288 20.59 0.30 10.70
C ASN A 288 19.23 -0.33 11.03
N GLY A 289 18.81 -0.31 12.31
CA GLY A 289 17.50 -0.78 12.76
C GLY A 289 17.60 -1.80 13.90
N PHE A 290 16.67 -2.76 13.95
CA PHE A 290 16.61 -3.75 15.02
C PHE A 290 15.97 -5.08 14.63
N VAL A 291 16.28 -6.13 15.42
CA VAL A 291 15.74 -7.49 15.28
C VAL A 291 14.94 -7.85 16.52
N GLU A 292 13.79 -8.47 16.30
CA GLU A 292 12.84 -8.88 17.34
C GLU A 292 12.45 -10.36 17.18
N GLN A 293 11.94 -10.97 18.25
CA GLN A 293 11.46 -12.34 18.26
C GLN A 293 10.05 -12.41 18.85
N GLU A 294 9.04 -12.31 17.98
CA GLU A 294 7.68 -12.80 18.21
C GLU A 294 7.04 -13.16 16.86
N TRP A 295 6.39 -14.34 16.76
CA TRP A 295 5.87 -14.91 15.49
C TRP A 295 6.88 -14.89 14.33
N GLY A 296 7.93 -15.72 14.44
CA GLY A 296 9.05 -15.67 13.50
C GLY A 296 9.89 -14.41 13.72
N ASN A 297 11.07 -14.33 13.11
CA ASN A 297 11.97 -13.20 13.38
C ASN A 297 11.46 -11.94 12.64
N SER A 298 10.89 -10.95 13.33
CA SER A 298 10.56 -9.64 12.77
C SER A 298 11.78 -8.71 12.78
N ASN A 299 11.94 -7.90 11.73
CA ASN A 299 13.05 -6.96 11.62
C ASN A 299 12.58 -5.60 11.14
N PHE A 300 13.19 -4.56 11.73
CA PHE A 300 13.20 -3.22 11.19
C PHE A 300 14.54 -2.95 10.52
N ILE A 301 14.52 -2.62 9.23
CA ILE A 301 15.67 -2.15 8.48
C ILE A 301 15.45 -0.66 8.19
N ALA A 302 16.25 0.17 8.83
CA ALA A 302 16.14 1.61 8.72
C ALA A 302 16.41 2.09 7.27
N PRO A 303 15.71 3.15 6.83
CA PRO A 303 14.62 3.81 7.54
C PRO A 303 13.27 3.12 7.30
N CYS A 304 13.06 2.45 6.19
CA CYS A 304 11.70 2.29 5.66
C CYS A 304 11.12 0.87 5.77
N ILE A 305 11.88 -0.17 6.12
CA ILE A 305 11.38 -1.54 5.99
C ILE A 305 11.08 -2.13 7.35
N PHE A 306 9.84 -2.56 7.55
CA PHE A 306 9.48 -3.53 8.57
C PHE A 306 9.06 -4.81 7.89
N HIS A 307 9.60 -5.96 8.32
CA HIS A 307 9.10 -7.24 7.83
C HIS A 307 9.03 -8.29 8.92
N ALA A 308 8.01 -9.14 8.82
CA ALA A 308 7.77 -10.27 9.70
C ALA A 308 7.59 -11.56 8.88
N PHE A 309 8.01 -12.69 9.44
CA PHE A 309 7.91 -14.00 8.79
C PHE A 309 6.98 -14.88 9.59
N SER A 310 6.06 -15.57 8.93
CA SER A 310 5.39 -16.70 9.55
C SER A 310 5.87 -17.96 8.85
N ASP A 311 6.70 -18.74 9.54
CA ASP A 311 6.92 -20.14 9.18
C ASP A 311 5.67 -20.90 9.64
N VAL A 312 4.81 -21.22 8.69
CA VAL A 312 3.62 -22.01 8.94
C VAL A 312 4.02 -23.46 8.68
N GLU A 313 4.39 -24.19 9.73
CA GLU A 313 4.61 -25.64 9.66
C GLU A 313 3.27 -26.33 9.36
N VAL A 314 2.98 -26.52 8.08
CA VAL A 314 1.86 -27.30 7.57
C VAL A 314 2.45 -28.34 6.63
N ASP A 315 2.80 -29.48 7.23
CA ASP A 315 3.36 -30.70 6.61
C ASP A 315 4.79 -30.59 6.03
N GLU A 316 5.32 -31.71 5.52
CA GLU A 316 6.71 -31.90 4.99
C GLU A 316 7.12 -30.91 3.87
N GLU A 317 6.22 -30.03 3.43
CA GLU A 317 6.48 -28.93 2.51
C GLU A 317 6.57 -27.61 3.30
N ASN A 318 7.76 -26.98 3.34
CA ASN A 318 8.00 -25.71 4.03
C ASN A 318 7.16 -24.55 3.45
N GLN A 319 5.92 -24.37 3.92
CA GLN A 319 5.06 -23.24 3.56
C GLN A 319 5.49 -21.97 4.31
N ARG A 320 5.81 -20.93 3.55
CA ARG A 320 6.31 -19.65 4.07
C ARG A 320 5.45 -18.50 3.57
N VAL A 321 5.07 -17.63 4.48
CA VAL A 321 4.48 -16.32 4.17
C VAL A 321 5.25 -15.23 4.88
N MET A 322 5.46 -14.13 4.18
CA MET A 322 6.14 -12.95 4.70
C MET A 322 5.24 -11.74 4.58
N PHE A 323 5.35 -10.85 5.56
CA PHE A 323 4.74 -9.53 5.51
C PHE A 323 5.87 -8.52 5.43
N ILE A 324 6.04 -7.86 4.29
CA ILE A 324 7.02 -6.81 4.08
C ILE A 324 6.27 -5.50 3.91
N PHE A 325 6.59 -4.54 4.74
CA PHE A 325 6.03 -3.21 4.75
C PHE A 325 7.14 -2.20 4.54
N MET A 326 7.00 -1.40 3.50
CA MET A 326 7.88 -0.28 3.22
C MET A 326 7.16 1.02 3.54
N CYS A 327 7.53 1.61 4.66
CA CYS A 327 6.98 2.83 5.24
C CYS A 327 7.80 4.03 4.74
N VAL A 328 7.17 4.88 3.95
CA VAL A 328 7.82 6.02 3.29
C VAL A 328 7.37 7.31 3.98
N PRO A 329 8.29 8.14 4.50
CA PRO A 329 7.96 9.48 4.96
C PRO A 329 7.60 10.34 3.75
N VAL A 330 6.36 10.84 3.69
CA VAL A 330 5.87 11.66 2.56
C VAL A 330 6.01 13.14 2.91
N SER A 331 5.37 13.56 4.00
CA SER A 331 5.46 14.90 4.61
C SER A 331 4.98 14.82 6.07
N PRO A 332 5.10 15.87 6.90
CA PRO A 332 4.47 15.85 8.22
C PRO A 332 2.99 15.45 8.15
N GLY A 333 2.56 14.54 9.03
CA GLY A 333 1.20 13.99 9.04
C GLY A 333 0.82 13.13 7.83
N ASN A 334 1.78 12.73 7.00
CA ASN A 334 1.51 11.91 5.82
C ASN A 334 2.62 10.88 5.57
N SER A 335 2.22 9.66 5.28
CA SER A 335 3.13 8.56 4.95
C SER A 335 2.60 7.79 3.74
N ARG A 336 3.45 6.95 3.16
CA ARG A 336 3.04 5.97 2.16
C ARG A 336 3.46 4.59 2.63
N LEU A 337 2.53 3.65 2.56
CA LEU A 337 2.79 2.24 2.76
C LEU A 337 2.88 1.54 1.40
N ILE A 338 3.98 0.86 1.13
CA ILE A 338 4.05 -0.16 0.08
C ILE A 338 4.13 -1.51 0.79
N TRP A 339 3.14 -2.37 0.58
CA TRP A 339 3.14 -3.72 1.14
C TRP A 339 3.49 -4.75 0.08
N ILE A 340 4.19 -5.80 0.49
CA ILE A 340 4.49 -6.98 -0.31
C ILE A 340 4.27 -8.18 0.57
N PHE A 341 3.46 -9.14 0.13
CA PHE A 341 3.15 -10.35 0.90
C PHE A 341 3.65 -11.62 0.20
N PRO A 342 4.98 -11.88 0.18
CA PRO A 342 5.53 -13.07 -0.42
C PRO A 342 4.94 -14.34 0.17
N ARG A 343 4.56 -15.29 -0.70
CA ARG A 343 4.19 -16.65 -0.28
C ARG A 343 4.59 -17.68 -1.32
N ASN A 344 5.04 -18.85 -0.88
CA ASN A 344 5.42 -19.98 -1.74
C ASN A 344 4.33 -21.05 -1.89
N PHE A 345 3.17 -20.87 -1.25
CA PHE A 345 2.01 -21.75 -1.37
C PHE A 345 0.83 -21.00 -1.99
N GLY A 346 -0.06 -21.73 -2.66
CA GLY A 346 -1.24 -21.13 -3.32
C GLY A 346 -0.87 -20.07 -4.38
N VAL A 347 0.31 -20.17 -4.98
CA VAL A 347 0.81 -19.21 -5.99
C VAL A 347 -0.05 -19.18 -7.26
N TRP A 348 -0.72 -20.30 -7.58
CA TRP A 348 -1.67 -20.39 -8.70
C TRP A 348 -2.86 -19.42 -8.54
N ILE A 349 -3.19 -19.02 -7.31
CA ILE A 349 -4.29 -18.09 -7.04
C ILE A 349 -3.99 -16.72 -7.66
N ASP A 350 -2.73 -16.27 -7.68
CA ASP A 350 -2.38 -14.97 -8.26
C ASP A 350 -2.53 -14.92 -9.79
N GLN A 351 -2.62 -16.09 -10.44
CA GLN A 351 -2.86 -16.20 -11.88
C GLN A 351 -4.34 -16.09 -12.25
N ILE A 352 -5.25 -16.44 -11.32
CA ILE A 352 -6.69 -16.47 -11.57
C ILE A 352 -7.46 -15.34 -10.87
N VAL A 353 -6.94 -14.82 -9.75
CA VAL A 353 -7.56 -13.76 -8.97
C VAL A 353 -6.86 -12.43 -9.30
N PRO A 354 -7.55 -11.51 -9.98
CA PRO A 354 -7.07 -10.15 -10.18
C PRO A 354 -6.55 -9.48 -8.91
N ARG A 355 -5.40 -8.79 -9.03
CA ARG A 355 -4.70 -8.14 -7.92
C ARG A 355 -5.58 -7.23 -7.05
N TRP A 356 -6.47 -6.45 -7.68
CA TRP A 356 -7.38 -5.54 -6.97
C TRP A 356 -8.30 -6.23 -5.96
N MET A 357 -8.64 -7.51 -6.18
CA MET A 357 -9.49 -8.25 -5.23
C MET A 357 -8.75 -8.56 -3.93
N PHE A 358 -7.45 -8.87 -4.00
CA PHE A 358 -6.62 -9.00 -2.80
C PHE A 358 -6.49 -7.66 -2.07
N HIS A 359 -6.38 -6.56 -2.82
CA HIS A 359 -6.30 -5.22 -2.25
C HIS A 359 -7.55 -4.82 -1.47
N ILE A 360 -8.74 -5.34 -1.77
CA ILE A 360 -9.94 -5.06 -0.97
C ILE A 360 -9.75 -5.50 0.49
N GLY A 361 -9.22 -6.69 0.72
CA GLY A 361 -8.97 -7.21 2.07
C GLY A 361 -7.92 -6.38 2.81
N VAL A 362 -6.79 -6.09 2.16
CA VAL A 362 -5.71 -5.29 2.74
C VAL A 362 -6.18 -3.88 3.08
N ASN A 363 -6.91 -3.23 2.18
CA ASN A 363 -7.42 -1.89 2.44
C ASN A 363 -8.43 -1.88 3.58
N LEU A 364 -9.25 -2.93 3.75
CA LEU A 364 -10.18 -3.03 4.87
C LEU A 364 -9.45 -3.14 6.22
N VAL A 365 -8.30 -3.83 6.26
CA VAL A 365 -7.40 -3.85 7.43
C VAL A 365 -6.87 -2.44 7.69
N LEU A 366 -6.28 -1.78 6.69
CA LEU A 366 -5.75 -0.41 6.86
C LEU A 366 -6.83 0.60 7.30
N ASP A 367 -8.07 0.43 6.83
CA ASP A 367 -9.20 1.30 7.24
C ASP A 367 -9.56 1.16 8.72
N SER A 368 -9.23 0.04 9.38
CA SER A 368 -9.53 -0.10 10.80
C SER A 368 -8.63 0.75 11.70
N ASP A 369 -7.45 1.10 11.21
CA ASP A 369 -6.42 1.83 11.97
C ASP A 369 -6.42 3.31 11.62
N LEU A 370 -6.71 3.62 10.35
CA LEU A 370 -6.48 4.93 9.74
C LEU A 370 -7.00 6.11 10.57
N TYR A 371 -8.26 6.06 11.00
CA TYR A 371 -8.85 7.14 11.80
C TYR A 371 -8.25 7.21 13.21
N LEU A 372 -7.90 6.06 13.81
CA LEU A 372 -7.32 6.02 15.15
C LEU A 372 -5.96 6.71 15.15
N LEU A 373 -5.08 6.31 14.23
CA LEU A 373 -3.72 6.83 14.11
C LEU A 373 -3.69 8.32 13.73
N HIS A 374 -4.58 8.74 12.82
CA HIS A 374 -4.71 10.16 12.46
C HIS A 374 -5.08 11.05 13.65
N VAL A 375 -5.93 10.56 14.57
CA VAL A 375 -6.34 11.32 15.76
C VAL A 375 -5.32 11.23 16.88
N GLU A 376 -4.55 10.14 16.94
CA GLU A 376 -3.49 9.94 17.92
C GLU A 376 -2.30 10.87 17.69
N GLU A 377 -1.87 11.04 16.44
CA GLU A 377 -0.67 11.79 16.09
C GLU A 377 -0.65 13.23 16.64
N PRO A 378 -1.68 14.08 16.43
CA PRO A 378 -1.69 15.44 16.98
C PRO A 378 -1.53 15.49 18.50
N LYS A 379 -2.12 14.53 19.23
CA LYS A 379 -2.07 14.49 20.71
C LYS A 379 -0.66 14.20 21.23
N ILE A 380 0.05 13.30 20.56
CA ILE A 380 1.45 13.03 20.90
C ILE A 380 2.32 14.23 20.52
N MET A 381 2.07 14.84 19.36
CA MET A 381 2.82 16.01 18.91
C MET A 381 2.65 17.24 19.81
N GLU A 382 1.48 17.46 20.41
CA GLU A 382 1.25 18.53 21.41
C GLU A 382 2.16 18.40 22.64
N ILE A 383 2.51 17.18 23.04
CA ILE A 383 3.41 16.89 24.17
C ILE A 383 4.88 16.96 23.74
N GLY A 384 5.13 16.81 22.43
CA GLY A 384 6.43 16.84 21.77
C GLY A 384 6.91 15.43 21.42
N ALA A 385 7.37 15.25 20.17
CA ALA A 385 7.74 13.94 19.61
C ALA A 385 8.79 13.18 20.42
N THR A 386 9.74 13.89 21.04
CA THR A 386 10.78 13.30 21.90
C THR A 386 10.30 12.96 23.31
N ASN A 387 9.15 13.50 23.74
CA ASN A 387 8.57 13.34 25.08
C ASN A 387 7.39 12.36 25.10
N TRP A 388 7.27 11.49 24.10
CA TRP A 388 6.14 10.57 23.93
C TRP A 388 5.84 9.72 25.17
N GLN A 389 6.83 9.40 26.02
CA GLN A 389 6.62 8.64 27.27
C GLN A 389 5.76 9.39 28.30
N LYS A 390 5.65 10.72 28.18
CA LYS A 390 4.73 11.52 29.01
C LYS A 390 3.30 11.42 28.51
N ALA A 391 3.11 11.09 27.23
CA ALA A 391 1.81 10.92 26.58
C ALA A 391 1.28 9.49 26.73
N CYS A 392 2.16 8.50 26.62
CA CYS A 392 1.81 7.09 26.51
C CYS A 392 2.33 6.28 27.71
N PHE A 393 1.48 5.43 28.26
CA PHE A 393 1.87 4.46 29.28
C PHE A 393 2.00 3.08 28.64
N LEU A 394 3.23 2.58 28.53
CA LEU A 394 3.60 1.32 27.85
C LEU A 394 4.26 0.34 28.84
N PRO A 395 3.49 -0.27 29.77
CA PRO A 395 4.06 -1.00 30.91
C PRO A 395 4.38 -2.47 30.62
N THR A 396 3.99 -3.01 29.46
CA THR A 396 4.00 -4.44 29.23
C THR A 396 5.06 -4.85 28.21
N LYS A 397 5.33 -6.15 28.14
CA LYS A 397 6.26 -6.67 27.14
C LYS A 397 5.72 -6.58 25.71
N SER A 398 4.41 -6.49 25.50
CA SER A 398 3.87 -6.28 24.15
C SER A 398 4.28 -4.93 23.56
N ASP A 399 4.73 -3.99 24.40
CA ASP A 399 5.13 -2.66 23.96
C ASP A 399 6.60 -2.59 23.53
N ALA A 400 7.36 -3.69 23.65
CA ALA A 400 8.81 -3.70 23.55
C ALA A 400 9.33 -3.21 22.19
N THR A 401 8.64 -3.51 21.09
CA THR A 401 9.02 -3.07 19.73
C THR A 401 8.75 -1.60 19.50
N VAL A 402 7.59 -1.10 19.92
CA VAL A 402 7.22 0.32 19.87
C VAL A 402 8.24 1.14 20.67
N VAL A 403 8.54 0.70 21.90
CA VAL A 403 9.58 1.30 22.74
C VAL A 403 10.96 1.22 22.04
N GLY A 404 11.27 0.08 21.42
CA GLY A 404 12.50 -0.14 20.65
C GLY A 404 12.66 0.85 19.50
N PHE A 405 11.62 1.01 18.68
CA PHE A 405 11.60 1.94 17.56
C PHE A 405 11.72 3.39 18.04
N ARG A 406 10.94 3.81 19.03
CA ARG A 406 11.03 5.17 19.59
C ARG A 406 12.41 5.45 20.20
N ARG A 407 13.05 4.46 20.83
CA ARG A 407 14.45 4.56 21.30
C ARG A 407 15.43 4.71 20.15
N TRP A 408 15.26 3.94 19.07
CA TRP A 408 16.08 4.07 17.86
C TRP A 408 15.91 5.45 17.23
N PHE A 409 14.66 5.91 17.07
CA PHE A 409 14.29 7.18 16.47
C PHE A 409 14.87 8.36 17.27
N ASN A 410 14.73 8.35 18.59
CA ASN A 410 15.33 9.36 19.46
C ASN A 410 16.87 9.34 19.42
N LYS A 411 17.48 8.14 19.52
CA LYS A 411 18.93 8.00 19.63
C LYS A 411 19.66 8.40 18.34
N TYR A 412 19.21 7.90 17.20
CA TYR A 412 19.93 8.05 15.92
C TYR A 412 19.34 9.16 15.05
N ALA A 413 18.01 9.35 15.03
CA ALA A 413 17.36 10.37 14.21
C ALA A 413 17.04 11.68 14.95
N GLY A 414 17.28 11.76 16.27
CA GLY A 414 16.97 12.95 17.07
C GLY A 414 15.49 13.10 17.42
N GLY A 415 14.68 12.07 17.18
CA GLY A 415 13.24 12.06 17.48
C GLY A 415 12.37 12.75 16.43
N GLU A 416 12.93 13.08 15.27
CA GLU A 416 12.21 13.67 14.14
C GLU A 416 12.82 13.24 12.79
N ILE A 417 12.05 13.41 11.73
CA ILE A 417 12.54 13.30 10.35
C ILE A 417 13.22 14.61 9.97
N ASP A 418 14.39 14.55 9.34
CA ASP A 418 15.03 15.74 8.79
C ASP A 418 14.33 16.20 7.51
N TRP A 419 13.48 17.22 7.65
CA TRP A 419 12.80 17.84 6.53
C TRP A 419 13.58 18.99 5.87
N LYS A 420 14.86 19.21 6.21
CA LYS A 420 15.71 20.32 5.72
C LYS A 420 15.06 21.69 5.85
N GLY A 421 14.29 21.91 6.93
CA GLY A 421 13.60 23.17 7.19
C GLY A 421 12.43 23.49 6.23
N LYS A 422 11.97 22.53 5.40
CA LYS A 422 10.83 22.72 4.49
C LYS A 422 9.50 22.87 5.22
N TYR A 423 9.41 22.38 6.46
CA TYR A 423 8.20 22.43 7.28
C TYR A 423 8.49 23.06 8.64
N SER A 424 7.49 23.72 9.22
CA SER A 424 7.55 24.36 10.53
C SER A 424 7.34 23.38 11.70
N GLY A 425 7.09 22.10 11.43
CA GLY A 425 6.70 21.09 12.41
C GLY A 425 5.20 21.02 12.70
N ALA A 426 4.40 21.94 12.17
CA ALA A 426 2.94 21.88 12.29
C ALA A 426 2.33 20.83 11.36
N LEU A 427 1.35 20.07 11.87
CA LEU A 427 0.56 19.14 11.09
C LEU A 427 -0.44 19.87 10.17
N PRO A 428 -0.81 19.28 9.03
CA PRO A 428 -1.92 19.79 8.23
C PRO A 428 -3.24 19.71 9.02
N PRO A 429 -4.21 20.60 8.73
CA PRO A 429 -5.52 20.54 9.37
C PRO A 429 -6.23 19.23 9.01
N SER A 430 -6.86 18.60 10.00
CA SER A 430 -7.62 17.36 9.80
C SER A 430 -8.83 17.59 8.89
N PRO A 431 -8.95 16.87 7.76
CA PRO A 431 -10.15 16.92 6.94
C PRO A 431 -11.32 16.19 7.61
N PRO A 432 -12.56 16.35 7.11
CA PRO A 432 -13.70 15.53 7.55
C PRO A 432 -13.39 14.03 7.39
N ARG A 433 -13.94 13.21 8.30
CA ARG A 433 -13.69 11.75 8.33
C ARG A 433 -13.97 11.06 6.99
N GLU A 434 -14.99 11.48 6.26
CA GLU A 434 -15.32 10.89 4.96
C GLU A 434 -14.21 11.10 3.93
N GLN A 435 -13.61 12.29 3.90
CA GLN A 435 -12.49 12.60 3.02
C GLN A 435 -11.21 11.90 3.47
N LEU A 436 -10.97 11.84 4.79
CA LEU A 436 -9.83 11.14 5.37
C LEU A 436 -9.83 9.63 5.01
N MET A 437 -11.01 9.02 5.04
CA MET A 437 -11.22 7.59 4.77
C MET A 437 -11.44 7.29 3.28
N ASP A 438 -11.33 8.29 2.40
CA ASP A 438 -11.53 8.08 0.96
C ASP A 438 -10.36 7.30 0.35
N ARG A 439 -10.66 6.05 0.01
CA ARG A 439 -9.76 5.09 -0.61
C ARG A 439 -9.42 5.47 -2.04
N TYR A 440 -10.27 6.27 -2.71
CA TYR A 440 -10.04 6.61 -4.11
C TYR A 440 -8.73 7.38 -4.25
N TRP A 441 -8.58 8.44 -3.45
CA TRP A 441 -7.39 9.30 -3.46
C TRP A 441 -6.18 8.67 -2.76
N SER A 442 -6.40 7.93 -1.67
CA SER A 442 -5.29 7.30 -0.95
C SER A 442 -4.70 6.08 -1.67
N HIS A 443 -5.48 5.37 -2.49
CA HIS A 443 -5.06 4.10 -3.10
C HIS A 443 -5.46 3.94 -4.58
N VAL A 444 -6.76 4.08 -4.92
CA VAL A 444 -7.27 3.64 -6.23
C VAL A 444 -6.58 4.35 -7.38
N VAL A 445 -6.43 5.68 -7.31
CA VAL A 445 -5.75 6.49 -8.34
C VAL A 445 -4.27 6.13 -8.49
N ASN A 446 -3.65 5.62 -7.43
CA ASN A 446 -2.24 5.25 -7.37
C ASN A 446 -1.97 3.76 -7.63
N CYS A 447 -3.02 2.96 -7.85
CA CYS A 447 -2.92 1.52 -8.06
C CYS A 447 -3.53 1.15 -9.42
N LYS A 448 -2.69 0.78 -10.38
CA LYS A 448 -3.13 0.51 -11.76
C LYS A 448 -4.22 -0.56 -11.83
N SER A 449 -4.09 -1.62 -11.05
CA SER A 449 -5.09 -2.70 -11.01
C SER A 449 -6.42 -2.24 -10.42
N CYS A 450 -6.40 -1.45 -9.33
CA CYS A 450 -7.64 -0.97 -8.70
C CYS A 450 -8.31 0.12 -9.53
N ASN A 451 -7.53 1.03 -10.13
CA ASN A 451 -8.06 2.03 -11.04
C ASN A 451 -8.72 1.38 -12.27
N SER A 452 -8.06 0.40 -12.88
CA SER A 452 -8.63 -0.31 -14.05
C SER A 452 -9.90 -1.06 -13.69
N ALA A 453 -9.96 -1.69 -12.50
CA ALA A 453 -11.16 -2.35 -12.01
C ALA A 453 -12.27 -1.34 -11.72
N TYR A 454 -11.96 -0.22 -11.08
CA TYR A 454 -12.91 0.86 -10.81
C TYR A 454 -13.56 1.37 -12.10
N GLU A 455 -12.76 1.74 -13.10
CA GLU A 455 -13.25 2.22 -14.39
C GLU A 455 -14.09 1.17 -15.11
N GLY A 456 -13.64 -0.09 -15.15
CA GLY A 456 -14.38 -1.19 -15.77
C GLY A 456 -15.73 -1.48 -15.08
N LEU A 457 -15.75 -1.47 -13.75
CA LEU A 457 -16.98 -1.68 -12.97
C LEU A 457 -17.94 -0.49 -13.10
N LYS A 458 -17.43 0.75 -13.14
CA LYS A 458 -18.25 1.95 -13.41
C LYS A 458 -18.85 1.91 -14.81
N ALA A 459 -18.09 1.50 -15.82
CA ALA A 459 -18.61 1.32 -17.17
C ALA A 459 -19.73 0.25 -17.19
N LEU A 460 -19.52 -0.90 -16.53
CA LEU A 460 -20.52 -1.94 -16.42
C LEU A 460 -21.79 -1.46 -15.70
N GLU A 461 -21.66 -0.68 -14.63
CA GLU A 461 -22.78 -0.06 -13.92
C GLU A 461 -23.65 0.76 -14.87
N VAL A 462 -23.03 1.64 -15.66
CA VAL A 462 -23.71 2.48 -16.65
C VAL A 462 -24.33 1.64 -17.76
N MET A 463 -23.62 0.64 -18.29
CA MET A 463 -24.16 -0.25 -19.32
C MET A 463 -25.40 -1.00 -18.84
N LEU A 464 -25.42 -1.49 -17.59
CA LEU A 464 -26.59 -2.15 -17.00
C LEU A 464 -27.78 -1.19 -16.90
N GLN A 465 -27.56 0.08 -16.56
CA GLN A 465 -28.62 1.10 -16.55
C GLN A 465 -29.17 1.37 -17.94
N ILE A 466 -28.29 1.54 -18.94
CA ILE A 466 -28.68 1.74 -20.34
C ILE A 466 -29.49 0.54 -20.85
N MET A 467 -29.01 -0.69 -20.59
CA MET A 467 -29.71 -1.91 -20.98
C MET A 467 -31.11 -2.00 -20.36
N SER A 468 -31.27 -1.61 -19.10
CA SER A 468 -32.58 -1.53 -18.45
C SER A 468 -33.53 -0.57 -19.18
N VAL A 469 -33.07 0.65 -19.46
CA VAL A 469 -33.87 1.68 -20.17
C VAL A 469 -34.21 1.24 -21.60
N VAL A 470 -33.25 0.66 -22.33
CA VAL A 470 -33.45 0.17 -23.69
C VAL A 470 -34.48 -0.96 -23.72
N LEU A 471 -34.40 -1.93 -22.80
CA LEU A 471 -35.37 -3.02 -22.71
C LEU A 471 -36.79 -2.49 -22.47
N ILE A 472 -36.95 -1.52 -21.56
CA ILE A 472 -38.24 -0.87 -21.30
C ILE A 472 -38.72 -0.09 -22.55
N GLY A 473 -37.83 0.63 -23.23
CA GLY A 473 -38.13 1.35 -24.45
C GLY A 473 -38.61 0.44 -25.58
N ILE A 474 -37.95 -0.72 -25.78
CA ILE A 474 -38.39 -1.72 -26.77
C ILE A 474 -39.80 -2.22 -26.44
N ILE A 475 -40.08 -2.52 -25.17
CA ILE A 475 -41.43 -2.94 -24.74
C ILE A 475 -42.47 -1.85 -25.03
N ALA A 476 -42.14 -0.58 -24.77
CA ALA A 476 -43.05 0.54 -24.96
C ALA A 476 -43.40 0.80 -26.43
N VAL A 477 -42.45 0.60 -27.35
CA VAL A 477 -42.65 0.87 -28.78
C VAL A 477 -43.20 -0.34 -29.54
N THR A 478 -43.02 -1.56 -29.02
CA THR A 478 -43.45 -2.78 -29.72
C THR A 478 -44.97 -3.00 -29.62
N LYS A 479 -45.66 -2.98 -30.78
CA LYS A 479 -47.10 -3.19 -30.87
C LYS A 479 -47.53 -4.55 -30.29
N GLN A 480 -48.72 -4.62 -29.68
CA GLN A 480 -49.20 -5.80 -28.95
C GLN A 480 -49.21 -7.11 -29.74
N LYS A 481 -49.39 -7.07 -31.07
CA LYS A 481 -49.43 -8.26 -31.94
C LYS A 481 -48.06 -8.79 -32.36
N ILE A 482 -46.97 -8.07 -32.08
CA ILE A 482 -45.62 -8.41 -32.57
C ILE A 482 -44.85 -9.25 -31.53
N MET A 483 -45.16 -9.10 -30.24
CA MET A 483 -44.40 -9.73 -29.16
C MET A 483 -45.31 -10.48 -28.20
N SER A 484 -44.98 -11.76 -27.96
CA SER A 484 -45.74 -12.63 -27.06
C SER A 484 -45.73 -12.09 -25.62
N MET A 485 -46.74 -12.46 -24.83
CA MET A 485 -46.80 -12.08 -23.42
C MET A 485 -45.59 -12.60 -22.64
N VAL A 486 -45.13 -13.82 -22.96
CA VAL A 486 -43.93 -14.41 -22.34
C VAL A 486 -42.69 -13.55 -22.63
N ALA A 487 -42.48 -13.16 -23.89
CA ALA A 487 -41.34 -12.33 -24.28
C ALA A 487 -41.37 -10.96 -23.58
N LYS A 488 -42.55 -10.32 -23.49
CA LYS A 488 -42.73 -9.07 -22.74
C LYS A 488 -42.34 -9.23 -21.27
N THR A 489 -42.87 -10.24 -20.60
CA THR A 489 -42.56 -10.49 -19.18
C THR A 489 -41.08 -10.78 -18.97
N THR A 490 -40.45 -11.56 -19.84
CA THR A 490 -39.00 -11.83 -19.76
C THR A 490 -38.17 -10.55 -19.91
N MET A 491 -38.52 -9.68 -20.87
CA MET A 491 -37.81 -8.40 -21.05
C MET A 491 -37.99 -7.46 -19.87
N VAL A 492 -39.19 -7.37 -19.29
CA VAL A 492 -39.45 -6.57 -18.08
C VAL A 492 -38.59 -7.10 -16.92
N SER A 493 -38.61 -8.40 -16.68
CA SER A 493 -37.80 -9.02 -15.62
C SER A 493 -36.31 -8.76 -15.82
N MET A 494 -35.80 -8.89 -17.05
CA MET A 494 -34.42 -8.58 -17.38
C MET A 494 -34.09 -7.10 -17.13
N ALA A 495 -34.97 -6.18 -17.51
CA ALA A 495 -34.78 -4.75 -17.26
C ALA A 495 -34.69 -4.44 -15.76
N ILE A 496 -35.55 -5.06 -14.95
CA ILE A 496 -35.53 -4.92 -13.48
C ILE A 496 -34.24 -5.48 -12.91
N ILE A 497 -33.81 -6.68 -13.36
CA ILE A 497 -32.55 -7.30 -12.91
C ILE A 497 -31.35 -6.42 -13.27
N CYS A 498 -31.29 -5.89 -14.50
CA CYS A 498 -30.23 -4.98 -14.92
C CYS A 498 -30.18 -3.72 -14.03
N PHE A 499 -31.33 -3.11 -13.74
CA PHE A 499 -31.38 -1.94 -12.86
C PHE A 499 -30.94 -2.28 -11.43
N ALA A 500 -31.47 -3.35 -10.85
CA ALA A 500 -31.11 -3.80 -9.51
C ALA A 500 -29.61 -4.14 -9.40
N ALA A 501 -29.07 -4.86 -10.40
CA ALA A 501 -27.65 -5.18 -10.50
C ALA A 501 -26.80 -3.90 -10.60
N SER A 502 -27.25 -2.89 -11.35
CA SER A 502 -26.54 -1.61 -11.41
C SER A 502 -26.50 -0.89 -10.06
N LYS A 503 -27.59 -0.92 -9.27
CA LYS A 503 -27.63 -0.29 -7.94
C LYS A 503 -26.78 -1.04 -6.93
N TRP A 504 -26.81 -2.37 -6.98
CA TRP A 504 -25.90 -3.19 -6.19
C TRP A 504 -24.44 -2.90 -6.55
N LEU A 505 -24.13 -2.80 -7.85
CA LEU A 505 -22.78 -2.52 -8.33
C LEU A 505 -22.32 -1.12 -7.93
N ALA A 506 -23.17 -0.10 -8.01
CA ALA A 506 -22.86 1.25 -7.52
C ALA A 506 -22.49 1.24 -6.03
N HIS A 507 -23.25 0.51 -5.20
CA HIS A 507 -22.94 0.37 -3.77
C HIS A 507 -21.65 -0.42 -3.54
N PHE A 508 -21.43 -1.50 -4.30
CA PHE A 508 -20.19 -2.28 -4.25
C PHE A 508 -18.98 -1.41 -4.59
N ILE A 509 -19.07 -0.60 -5.65
CA ILE A 509 -17.99 0.30 -6.08
C ILE A 509 -17.72 1.33 -4.99
N TYR A 510 -18.76 1.99 -4.48
CA TYR A 510 -18.59 3.00 -3.42
C TYR A 510 -17.92 2.41 -2.18
N LYS A 511 -18.38 1.25 -1.70
CA LYS A 511 -17.86 0.59 -0.50
C LYS A 511 -16.39 0.12 -0.66
N ASN A 512 -16.02 -0.37 -1.84
CA ASN A 512 -14.71 -1.00 -2.08
C ASN A 512 -13.67 -0.08 -2.73
N PHE A 513 -14.08 1.06 -3.31
CA PHE A 513 -13.15 1.99 -3.98
C PHE A 513 -13.18 3.42 -3.43
N HIS A 514 -14.21 3.81 -2.68
CA HIS A 514 -14.31 5.15 -2.06
C HIS A 514 -14.30 5.05 -0.54
N TYR A 515 -15.44 4.78 0.07
CA TYR A 515 -15.58 4.89 1.52
C TYR A 515 -16.11 3.62 2.15
N HIS A 516 -15.44 3.16 3.19
CA HIS A 516 -15.94 2.13 4.08
C HIS A 516 -15.98 2.69 5.51
N GLY A 517 -17.19 2.92 6.02
CA GLY A 517 -17.35 3.33 7.41
C GLY A 517 -16.89 2.20 8.33
N TYR A 518 -15.69 2.33 8.90
CA TYR A 518 -15.19 1.41 9.89
C TYR A 518 -15.56 1.91 11.29
N ASN A 519 -16.41 1.16 11.98
CA ASN A 519 -16.82 1.43 13.36
C ASN A 519 -16.61 0.18 14.20
N HIS A 520 -15.59 0.22 15.05
CA HIS A 520 -15.20 -0.85 15.97
C HIS A 520 -16.35 -1.32 16.88
N ALA A 521 -17.26 -0.42 17.28
CA ALA A 521 -18.35 -0.75 18.20
C ALA A 521 -19.43 -1.67 17.60
N PHE A 522 -19.52 -1.78 16.28
CA PHE A 522 -20.51 -2.61 15.59
C PHE A 522 -19.94 -3.94 15.07
N ARG A 523 -18.73 -4.33 15.50
CA ARG A 523 -18.02 -5.53 15.04
C ARG A 523 -18.06 -6.71 16.01
#